data_AF-A0A2T1KR09-F1
#
_entry.id   AF-A0A2T1KR09-F1
#
_cell.length_a   1.000
_cell.length_b   1.000
_cell.length_c   1.000
_cell.angle_alpha   90.00
_cell.angle_beta   90.00
_cell.angle_gamma   90.00
#
_symmetry.space_group_name_H-M   'P 1'
#
loop_
_entity.id
_entity.type
_entity.pdbx_description
1 polymer ?
#
loop_
_entity_poly.entity_id
_entity_poly.type
_entity_poly.pdbx_seq_one_letter_code
_entity_poly.pdbx_strand_id
1 'polypeptide(L)'
;MTLFLTLVSLLLLATSTFLGWQLLEQRKLIERIQRDQDTDTNPLPELVLTLKVQNPLAIAKRESRAGRMLADRLPGMIRKMVYKEVMKELAKELKEREIEVEMNLEYR
;
A
#
# COMPACT_ATOMS: atom_id res chain seq x y z
N MET A 1 -6.83 -49.72 32.59
CA MET A 1 -5.66 -48.81 32.64
C MET A 1 -4.89 -48.77 31.32
N THR A 2 -4.56 -49.90 30.71
CA THR A 2 -3.82 -49.97 29.43
C THR A 2 -4.53 -49.27 28.25
N LEU A 3 -5.85 -49.44 28.10
CA LEU A 3 -6.65 -48.76 27.07
C LEU A 3 -6.62 -47.22 27.17
N PHE A 4 -6.55 -46.70 28.39
CA PHE A 4 -6.45 -45.26 28.62
C PHE A 4 -5.07 -44.73 28.19
N LEU A 5 -4.00 -45.45 28.55
CA LEU A 5 -2.65 -45.12 28.11
C LEU A 5 -2.51 -45.18 26.58
N THR A 6 -3.12 -46.15 25.91
CA THR A 6 -3.07 -46.26 24.45
C THR A 6 -3.80 -45.11 23.76
N LEU A 7 -4.95 -44.68 24.29
CA LEU A 7 -5.71 -43.54 23.77
C LEU A 7 -4.95 -42.22 23.92
N VAL A 8 -4.33 -42.00 25.08
CA VAL A 8 -3.53 -40.81 25.35
C VAL A 8 -2.27 -40.78 24.48
N SER A 9 -1.61 -41.93 24.30
CA SER A 9 -0.46 -42.05 23.40
C SER A 9 -0.82 -41.75 21.95
N LEU A 10 -1.97 -42.22 21.47
CA LEU A 10 -2.44 -41.96 20.10
C LEU A 10 -2.78 -40.48 19.90
N LEU A 11 -3.42 -39.86 20.90
CA LEU A 11 -3.75 -38.43 20.88
C LEU A 11 -2.48 -37.57 20.83
N LEU A 12 -1.47 -37.88 21.66
CA LEU A 12 -0.19 -37.17 21.65
C LEU A 12 0.52 -37.28 20.28
N LEU A 13 0.43 -38.45 19.65
CA LEU A 13 1.07 -38.68 18.36
C LEU A 13 0.39 -37.86 17.25
N ALA A 14 -0.95 -37.81 17.28
CA ALA A 14 -1.73 -36.98 16.37
C ALA A 14 -1.43 -35.48 16.56
N THR A 15 -1.41 -34.98 17.80
CA THR A 15 -1.15 -33.55 18.06
C THR A 15 0.29 -33.17 17.72
N SER A 16 1.26 -34.04 17.98
CA SER A 16 2.67 -33.81 17.62
C SER A 16 2.87 -33.73 16.11
N THR A 17 2.24 -34.62 15.36
CA THR A 17 2.31 -34.63 13.89
C THR A 17 1.62 -33.40 13.30
N PHE A 18 0.47 -33.01 13.87
CA PHE A 18 -0.26 -31.82 13.45
C PHE A 18 0.51 -30.53 13.73
N LEU A 19 1.09 -30.38 14.92
CA LEU A 19 1.93 -29.23 15.26
C LEU A 19 3.16 -29.15 14.36
N GLY A 20 3.80 -30.28 14.06
CA GLY A 20 4.94 -30.35 13.15
C GLY A 20 4.57 -29.87 11.74
N TRP A 21 3.41 -30.29 11.24
CA TRP A 21 2.89 -29.81 9.95
C TRP A 21 2.61 -28.31 9.96
N GLN A 22 1.96 -27.81 11.02
CA GLN A 22 1.66 -26.39 11.18
C GLN A 22 2.93 -25.54 11.26
N LEU A 23 3.97 -26.03 11.93
CA LEU A 23 5.28 -25.37 12.00
C LEU A 23 5.96 -25.30 10.63
N LEU A 24 5.84 -26.33 9.80
CA LEU A 24 6.38 -26.31 8.44
C LEU A 24 5.62 -25.32 7.54
N GLU A 25 4.30 -25.23 7.67
CA GLU A 25 3.51 -24.24 6.94
C GLU A 25 3.79 -22.81 7.41
N GLN A 26 3.91 -22.59 8.73
CA GLN A 26 4.30 -21.30 9.27
C GLN A 26 5.72 -20.90 8.84
N ARG A 27 6.66 -21.85 8.80
CA ARG A 27 8.01 -21.59 8.28
C ARG A 27 7.99 -21.17 6.82
N LYS A 28 7.14 -21.77 5.97
CA LYS A 28 6.99 -21.33 4.58
C LYS A 28 6.39 -19.94 4.44
N LEU A 29 5.47 -19.56 5.33
CA LEU A 29 4.92 -18.19 5.37
C LEU A 29 5.97 -17.19 5.85
N ILE A 30 6.72 -17.51 6.91
CA ILE A 30 7.81 -16.67 7.41
C ILE A 30 8.91 -16.54 6.36
N GLU A 31 9.32 -17.62 5.69
CA GLU A 31 10.29 -17.56 4.59
C GLU A 31 9.77 -16.75 3.41
N ARG A 32 8.47 -16.76 3.12
CA ARG A 32 7.89 -15.92 2.05
C ARG A 32 7.91 -14.44 2.44
N ILE A 33 7.46 -14.12 3.66
CA ILE A 33 7.51 -12.76 4.20
C ILE A 33 8.96 -12.27 4.27
N GLN A 34 9.87 -13.11 4.74
CA GLN A 34 11.28 -12.79 4.86
C GLN A 34 11.98 -12.69 3.50
N ARG A 35 11.59 -13.45 2.48
CA ARG A 35 12.12 -13.32 1.11
C ARG A 35 11.58 -12.08 0.39
N ASP A 36 10.33 -11.71 0.66
CA ASP A 36 9.78 -10.40 0.25
C ASP A 36 10.50 -9.26 0.98
N GLN A 37 10.92 -9.47 2.23
CA GLN A 37 11.64 -8.51 3.07
C GLN A 37 13.17 -8.47 2.84
N ASP A 38 13.80 -9.55 2.37
CA ASP A 38 15.23 -9.63 2.05
C ASP A 38 15.52 -9.09 0.64
N THR A 39 14.51 -8.98 -0.23
CA THR A 39 14.58 -8.08 -1.40
C THR A 39 14.68 -6.61 -0.95
N ASP A 40 14.25 -6.33 0.27
CA ASP A 40 14.21 -5.04 0.97
C ASP A 40 15.43 -4.83 1.89
N THR A 41 16.56 -5.51 1.61
CA THR A 41 17.79 -5.31 2.40
C THR A 41 18.41 -3.94 2.05
N ASN A 42 17.93 -2.91 2.76
CA ASN A 42 18.45 -1.54 2.86
C ASN A 42 18.31 -0.61 1.63
N PRO A 43 17.14 0.02 1.43
CA PRO A 43 17.11 1.46 1.22
C PRO A 43 16.84 2.15 2.57
N LEU A 44 17.33 3.37 2.73
CA LEU A 44 16.94 4.25 3.84
C LEU A 44 15.41 4.23 4.02
N PRO A 45 14.85 4.45 5.23
CA PRO A 45 13.40 4.47 5.42
C PRO A 45 12.73 5.37 4.37
N GLU A 46 12.05 4.75 3.40
CA GLU A 46 11.45 5.47 2.29
C GLU A 46 10.23 6.23 2.81
N LEU A 47 10.32 7.57 2.81
CA LEU A 47 9.22 8.43 3.23
C LEU A 47 8.17 8.47 2.11
N VAL A 48 7.12 7.66 2.23
CA VAL A 48 5.97 7.67 1.31
C VAL A 48 4.94 8.69 1.79
N LEU A 49 4.80 9.80 1.08
CA LEU A 49 3.82 10.84 1.37
C LEU A 49 2.58 10.68 0.47
N THR A 50 1.44 10.30 1.05
CA THR A 50 0.17 10.20 0.31
C THR A 50 -0.62 11.50 0.39
N LEU A 51 -0.81 12.17 -0.74
CA LEU A 51 -1.63 13.38 -0.84
C LEU A 51 -3.04 13.04 -1.33
N LYS A 52 -4.07 13.40 -0.54
CA LYS A 52 -5.49 13.28 -0.94
C LYS A 52 -6.08 14.65 -1.27
N VAL A 53 -6.43 14.86 -2.53
CA VAL A 53 -7.16 16.05 -2.96
C VAL A 53 -8.66 15.87 -2.69
N GLN A 54 -9.18 16.58 -1.70
CA GLN A 54 -10.58 16.39 -1.24
C GLN A 54 -11.63 16.87 -2.25
N ASN A 55 -11.47 18.05 -2.86
CA ASN A 55 -12.47 18.62 -3.76
C ASN A 55 -11.83 19.27 -5.00
N PRO A 56 -11.48 18.46 -6.02
CA PRO A 56 -10.81 18.96 -7.22
C PRO A 56 -11.66 19.92 -8.05
N LEU A 57 -13.00 19.76 -8.03
CA LEU A 57 -13.92 20.62 -8.77
C LEU A 57 -13.98 22.04 -8.18
N ALA A 58 -14.01 22.14 -6.85
CA ALA A 58 -13.97 23.43 -6.16
C ALA A 58 -12.65 24.16 -6.43
N ILE A 59 -11.52 23.43 -6.44
CA ILE A 59 -10.20 23.98 -6.76
C ILE A 59 -10.21 24.57 -8.18
N ALA A 60 -10.67 23.82 -9.19
CA ALA A 60 -10.75 24.31 -10.56
C ALA A 60 -11.66 25.55 -10.72
N LYS A 61 -12.76 25.62 -9.98
CA LYS A 61 -13.72 26.75 -10.00
C LYS A 61 -13.16 28.03 -9.35
N ARG A 62 -12.25 27.89 -8.39
CA ARG A 62 -11.58 29.00 -7.69
C ARG A 62 -10.42 29.55 -8.52
N GLU A 63 -9.59 28.67 -9.07
CA GLU A 63 -8.35 29.06 -9.75
C GLU A 63 -8.55 29.51 -11.20
N SER A 64 -9.65 29.13 -11.88
CA SER A 64 -9.84 29.48 -13.29
C SER A 64 -11.28 29.66 -13.74
N ARG A 65 -11.52 30.68 -14.58
CA ARG A 65 -12.80 30.89 -15.29
C ARG A 65 -13.10 29.75 -16.29
N ALA A 66 -12.07 29.25 -16.99
CA ALA A 66 -12.20 28.10 -17.87
C ALA A 66 -12.44 26.81 -17.07
N GLY A 67 -11.77 26.69 -15.91
CA GLY A 67 -11.99 25.61 -14.94
C GLY A 67 -13.43 25.54 -14.45
N ARG A 68 -14.10 26.69 -14.29
CA ARG A 68 -15.52 26.74 -13.92
C ARG A 68 -16.44 26.15 -14.99
N MET A 69 -16.29 26.56 -16.25
CA MET A 69 -17.12 26.04 -17.35
C MET A 69 -16.89 24.55 -17.61
N LEU A 70 -15.64 24.10 -17.54
CA LEU A 70 -15.26 22.71 -17.78
C LEU A 70 -15.61 21.80 -16.59
N ALA A 71 -15.64 22.32 -15.36
CA ALA A 71 -16.06 21.56 -14.18
C ALA A 71 -17.54 21.18 -14.26
N ASP A 72 -18.37 22.04 -14.86
CA ASP A 72 -19.80 21.82 -15.00
C ASP A 72 -20.13 20.91 -16.19
N ARG A 73 -19.30 20.89 -17.25
CA ARG A 73 -19.54 20.05 -18.45
C ARG A 73 -18.80 18.71 -18.45
N LEU A 74 -17.60 18.62 -17.89
CA LEU A 74 -16.72 17.45 -17.97
C LEU A 74 -15.98 17.23 -16.64
N PRO A 75 -16.69 16.79 -15.58
CA PRO A 75 -16.13 16.70 -14.23
C PRO A 75 -14.98 15.67 -14.12
N GLY A 76 -15.01 14.59 -14.90
CA GLY A 76 -13.94 13.58 -14.93
C GLY A 76 -12.63 14.12 -15.50
N MET A 77 -12.69 14.99 -16.51
CA MET A 77 -11.52 15.60 -17.12
C MET A 77 -10.89 16.63 -16.19
N ILE A 78 -11.70 17.47 -15.54
CA ILE A 78 -11.23 18.44 -14.55
C ILE A 78 -10.55 17.77 -13.37
N ARG A 79 -11.09 16.65 -12.89
CA ARG A 79 -10.45 15.88 -11.81
C ARG A 79 -9.01 15.50 -12.18
N LYS A 80 -8.81 14.91 -13.37
CA LYS A 80 -7.48 14.53 -13.87
C LYS A 80 -6.56 15.74 -14.08
N MET A 81 -7.11 16.84 -14.61
CA MET A 81 -6.35 18.07 -14.87
C MET A 81 -5.85 18.70 -13.57
N VAL A 82 -6.71 18.80 -12.55
CA VAL A 82 -6.35 19.33 -11.23
C VAL A 82 -5.28 18.45 -10.59
N TYR A 83 -5.43 17.12 -10.65
CA TYR A 83 -4.42 16.21 -10.11
C TYR A 83 -3.07 16.39 -10.81
N LYS A 84 -3.06 16.49 -12.15
CA LYS A 84 -1.83 16.74 -12.90
C LYS A 84 -1.19 18.09 -12.56
N GLU A 85 -1.97 19.15 -12.41
CA GLU A 85 -1.41 20.47 -12.09
C GLU A 85 -0.85 20.50 -10.67
N VAL A 86 -1.57 19.95 -9.68
CA VAL A 86 -1.07 19.83 -8.29
C VAL A 86 0.24 19.04 -8.24
N MET A 87 0.33 17.94 -8.99
CA MET A 87 1.56 17.15 -9.08
C MET A 87 2.72 17.95 -9.68
N LYS A 88 2.45 18.71 -10.74
CA LYS A 88 3.47 19.52 -11.42
C LYS A 88 3.96 20.67 -10.54
N GLU A 89 3.06 21.34 -9.82
CA GLU A 89 3.42 22.39 -8.86
C GLU A 89 4.27 21.82 -7.72
N LEU A 90 3.83 20.70 -7.14
CA LEU A 90 4.57 20.04 -6.05
C LEU A 90 5.94 19.52 -6.53
N ALA A 91 6.02 18.92 -7.73
CA ALA A 91 7.28 18.51 -8.33
C ALA A 91 8.24 19.69 -8.53
N LYS A 92 7.71 20.86 -8.92
CA LYS A 92 8.50 22.08 -9.08
C LYS A 92 9.05 22.55 -7.74
N GLU A 93 8.22 22.62 -6.70
CA GLU A 93 8.66 23.04 -5.37
C GLU A 93 9.70 22.08 -4.77
N LEU A 94 9.53 20.78 -4.96
CA LEU A 94 10.49 19.77 -4.48
C LEU A 94 11.80 19.83 -5.26
N LYS A 95 11.74 20.05 -6.58
CA LYS A 95 12.92 20.25 -7.43
C LYS A 95 13.68 21.54 -7.08
N GLU A 96 12.98 22.63 -6.76
CA GLU A 96 13.59 23.88 -6.29
C GLU A 96 14.35 23.70 -4.97
N ARG A 97 13.97 22.70 -4.18
CA ARG A 97 14.65 22.31 -2.94
C ARG A 97 15.68 21.19 -3.14
N GLU A 98 15.96 20.81 -4.38
CA GLU A 98 16.87 19.72 -4.76
C GLU A 98 16.48 18.37 -4.13
N ILE A 99 15.20 18.15 -3.87
CA ILE A 99 14.67 16.90 -3.34
C ILE A 99 14.22 16.02 -4.50
N GLU A 100 14.95 14.93 -4.74
CA GLU A 100 14.57 13.90 -5.71
C GLU A 100 13.43 13.05 -5.15
N VAL A 101 12.29 13.04 -5.83
CA VAL A 101 11.10 12.29 -5.42
C VAL A 101 10.49 11.52 -6.59
N GLU A 102 10.02 10.31 -6.31
CA GLU A 102 9.14 9.58 -7.21
C GLU A 102 7.68 9.93 -6.90
N MET A 103 6.92 10.22 -7.95
CA MET A 103 5.59 10.80 -7.85
C MET A 103 4.57 9.91 -8.55
N ASN A 104 3.83 9.11 -7.77
CA ASN A 104 2.86 8.15 -8.27
C ASN A 104 1.41 8.57 -8.00
N LEU A 105 0.51 8.29 -8.94
CA LEU A 105 -0.89 8.71 -8.89
C LEU A 105 -1.82 7.50 -8.78
N GLU A 106 -2.31 7.23 -7.58
CA GLU A 106 -3.31 6.19 -7.34
C GLU A 106 -4.72 6.75 -7.53
N TYR A 107 -5.50 6.15 -8.44
CA TYR A 107 -6.93 6.41 -8.55
C TYR A 107 -7.68 5.44 -7.63
N ARG A 108 -8.20 5.96 -6.49
CA ARG A 108 -9.14 5.24 -5.63
C ARG A 108 -10.57 5.74 -5.83
#